data_AF-A0A2S0M135-F1
#
_entry.id   AF-A0A2S0M135-F1
#
_cell.length_a   1.000
_cell.length_b   1.000
_cell.length_c   1.000
_cell.angle_alpha   90.00
_cell.angle_beta   90.00
_cell.angle_gamma   90.00
#
_symmetry.space_group_name_H-M   'P 1'
#
loop_
_entity.id
_entity.type
_entity.pdbx_description
1 polymer ?
#
loop_
_entity_poly.entity_id
_entity_poly.type
_entity_poly.pdbx_seq_one_letter_code
_entity_poly.pdbx_strand_id
1 'polypeptide(L)'
;MPTASADQPSLLTSRKAAAEWWLDTAGRAALTIADARRPAAVLIAPDGDVVVDGSPRTEKRRPRNLKVPQKYVKSLAGTDEGTWRAAHAVAASRWSTRRDSIPTFTILLTVMALSIATTTSAGSIPTIAGWIAAAACAAIAVAIAVHSRRSAVTIVQTSDQQATRIAGIDAARAVLGDNEDQELYKTALHQWRAERDPMRPRNRLTRLEESLAGASAEE
;
A
#
# COMPACT_ATOMS: atom_id res chain seq x y z
N MET A 1 15.22 -7.85 -31.41
CA MET A 1 15.13 -6.50 -30.79
C MET A 1 13.79 -5.91 -31.14
N PRO A 2 12.81 -5.87 -30.21
CA PRO A 2 11.59 -5.12 -30.45
C PRO A 2 11.83 -3.66 -30.07
N THR A 3 11.53 -2.80 -31.03
CA THR A 3 11.57 -1.34 -30.95
C THR A 3 10.81 -0.83 -29.73
N ALA A 4 11.52 -0.15 -28.84
CA ALA A 4 10.93 0.72 -27.84
C ALA A 4 9.93 1.64 -28.55
N SER A 5 8.67 1.60 -28.13
CA SER A 5 7.63 2.51 -28.58
C SER A 5 7.99 3.90 -28.09
N ALA A 6 8.82 4.58 -28.88
CA ALA A 6 9.22 5.97 -28.73
C ALA A 6 8.14 6.92 -29.27
N ASP A 7 6.86 6.58 -29.09
CA ASP A 7 5.77 7.54 -29.25
C ASP A 7 5.68 8.37 -27.97
N GLN A 8 6.51 9.41 -28.05
CA GLN A 8 6.82 10.41 -27.07
C GLN A 8 5.63 11.00 -26.30
N PRO A 9 5.91 11.54 -25.09
CA PRO A 9 5.00 12.31 -24.25
C PRO A 9 4.59 13.61 -24.94
N SER A 10 3.68 13.53 -25.90
CA SER A 10 3.02 14.70 -26.47
C SER A 10 1.92 15.15 -25.51
N LEU A 11 2.35 15.93 -24.51
CA LEU A 11 1.56 16.99 -23.89
C LEU A 11 0.14 16.56 -23.48
N LEU A 12 0.03 15.84 -22.36
CA LEU A 12 -1.18 15.85 -21.53
C LEU A 12 -1.31 17.24 -20.87
N THR A 13 -1.42 18.28 -21.70
CA THR A 13 -1.49 19.71 -21.34
C THR A 13 -2.72 19.99 -20.51
N SER A 14 -3.82 19.31 -20.82
CA SER A 14 -5.06 19.40 -20.06
C SER A 14 -5.10 18.37 -18.92
N ARG A 15 -5.63 18.81 -17.77
CA ARG A 15 -5.88 17.92 -16.61
C ARG A 15 -6.84 16.78 -16.98
N LYS A 16 -7.72 17.00 -17.96
CA LYS A 16 -8.68 16.01 -18.45
C LYS A 16 -7.98 14.88 -19.21
N ALA A 17 -7.12 15.22 -20.18
CA ALA A 17 -6.35 14.22 -20.93
C ALA A 17 -5.48 13.39 -19.98
N ALA A 18 -4.85 14.04 -19.00
CA ALA A 18 -4.07 13.37 -17.98
C ALA A 18 -4.92 12.37 -17.17
N ALA A 19 -6.12 12.76 -16.74
CA ALA A 19 -7.05 11.88 -16.04
C ALA A 19 -7.54 10.71 -16.92
N GLU A 20 -7.79 10.94 -18.21
CA GLU A 20 -8.16 9.89 -19.17
C GLU A 20 -7.03 8.88 -19.34
N TRP A 21 -5.78 9.35 -19.45
CA TRP A 21 -4.61 8.49 -19.49
C TRP A 21 -4.51 7.60 -18.23
N TRP A 22 -4.67 8.18 -17.04
CA TRP A 22 -4.65 7.43 -15.78
C TRP A 22 -5.74 6.35 -15.73
N LEU A 23 -6.94 6.67 -16.23
CA LEU A 23 -8.06 5.73 -16.27
C LEU A 23 -7.81 4.60 -17.27
N ASP A 24 -7.28 4.91 -18.46
CA ASP A 24 -6.95 3.94 -19.49
C ASP A 24 -5.85 2.99 -19.03
N THR A 25 -4.74 3.53 -18.52
CA THR A 25 -3.60 2.74 -18.02
C THR A 25 -4.03 1.82 -16.88
N ALA A 26 -4.82 2.32 -15.91
CA ALA A 26 -5.36 1.49 -14.84
C ALA A 26 -6.36 0.45 -15.37
N GLY A 27 -7.13 0.78 -16.41
CA GLY A 27 -8.01 -0.17 -17.09
C GLY A 27 -7.25 -1.31 -17.77
N ARG A 28 -6.17 -0.99 -18.48
CA ARG A 28 -5.29 -1.99 -19.11
C ARG A 28 -4.62 -2.89 -18.07
N ALA A 29 -4.12 -2.33 -16.97
CA ALA A 29 -3.57 -3.10 -15.86
C ALA A 29 -4.63 -4.00 -15.19
N ALA A 30 -5.88 -3.54 -15.05
CA ALA A 30 -6.93 -4.34 -14.45
C ALA A 30 -7.33 -5.55 -15.31
N LEU A 31 -7.13 -5.49 -16.64
CA LEU A 31 -7.39 -6.61 -17.54
C LEU A 31 -6.33 -7.71 -17.44
N THR A 32 -5.11 -7.37 -17.06
CA THR A 32 -4.00 -8.34 -16.95
C THR A 32 -3.90 -8.96 -15.56
N ILE A 33 -4.43 -8.28 -14.53
CA ILE A 33 -4.37 -8.75 -13.14
C ILE A 33 -5.69 -9.45 -12.78
N ALA A 34 -5.61 -10.74 -12.49
CA ALA A 34 -6.76 -11.52 -12.01
C ALA A 34 -7.37 -10.91 -10.75
N ASP A 35 -8.72 -10.88 -10.69
CA ASP A 35 -9.53 -10.32 -9.61
C ASP A 35 -9.31 -8.82 -9.30
N ALA A 36 -8.50 -8.13 -10.11
CA ALA A 36 -8.39 -6.68 -10.03
C ALA A 36 -9.62 -6.02 -10.63
N ARG A 37 -10.06 -4.93 -10.02
CA ARG A 37 -11.26 -4.22 -10.47
C ARG A 37 -10.88 -2.99 -11.26
N ARG A 38 -11.52 -2.84 -12.41
CA ARG A 38 -11.37 -1.67 -13.26
C ARG A 38 -11.95 -0.43 -12.57
N PRO A 39 -11.15 0.64 -12.38
CA PRO A 39 -11.69 1.92 -11.91
C PRO A 39 -12.61 2.53 -12.97
N ALA A 40 -13.67 3.21 -12.53
CA ALA A 40 -14.66 3.85 -13.39
C ALA A 40 -14.34 5.33 -13.65
N ALA A 41 -13.67 6.00 -12.72
CA ALA A 41 -13.26 7.39 -12.86
C ALA A 41 -11.96 7.68 -12.12
N VAL A 42 -11.35 8.82 -12.43
CA VAL A 42 -10.21 9.37 -11.70
C VAL A 42 -10.68 10.48 -10.77
N LEU A 43 -10.34 10.36 -9.49
CA LEU A 43 -10.53 11.41 -8.50
C LEU A 43 -9.17 12.04 -8.18
N ILE A 44 -9.10 13.36 -8.28
CA ILE A 44 -7.87 14.07 -7.99
C ILE A 44 -7.85 14.45 -6.52
N ALA A 45 -6.96 13.82 -5.76
CA ALA A 45 -6.78 14.08 -4.34
C ALA A 45 -5.75 15.21 -4.15
N PRO A 46 -5.84 16.00 -3.05
CA PRO A 46 -4.84 17.02 -2.76
C PRO A 46 -3.45 16.38 -2.57
N ASP A 47 -3.39 15.31 -1.78
CA ASP A 47 -2.17 14.60 -1.43
C ASP A 47 -2.39 13.08 -1.28
N GLY A 48 -1.30 12.36 -1.03
CA GLY A 48 -1.29 10.93 -0.76
C GLY A 48 -0.62 10.12 -1.87
N ASP A 49 -1.00 8.85 -1.96
CA ASP A 49 -0.54 7.92 -2.99
C ASP A 49 -1.63 7.65 -4.03
N VAL A 50 -1.22 7.10 -5.17
CA VAL A 50 -2.17 6.60 -6.17
C VAL A 50 -2.82 5.33 -5.63
N VAL A 51 -4.14 5.35 -5.47
CA VAL A 51 -4.91 4.25 -4.85
C VAL A 51 -6.25 4.09 -5.54
N VAL A 52 -6.71 2.86 -5.76
CA VAL A 52 -8.10 2.61 -6.16
C VAL A 52 -8.98 2.54 -4.92
N ASP A 53 -9.89 3.50 -4.79
CA ASP A 53 -10.85 3.56 -3.70
C ASP A 53 -12.06 2.63 -3.95
N GLY A 54 -12.56 2.03 -2.87
CA GLY A 54 -13.77 1.21 -2.87
C GLY A 54 -13.62 -0.10 -2.11
N SER A 55 -14.48 -0.29 -1.10
CA SER A 55 -14.63 -1.58 -0.43
C SER A 55 -15.37 -2.57 -1.33
N PRO A 56 -14.93 -3.84 -1.44
CA PRO A 56 -15.63 -4.86 -2.23
C PRO A 56 -17.06 -5.11 -1.76
N ARG A 57 -17.44 -4.72 -0.53
CA ARG A 57 -18.78 -4.93 0.04
C ARG A 57 -19.84 -3.88 -0.35
N THR A 58 -19.45 -2.71 -0.85
CA THR A 58 -20.37 -1.61 -1.21
C THR A 58 -20.48 -1.38 -2.71
N GLU A 59 -20.05 -2.36 -3.51
CA GLU A 59 -19.90 -2.28 -4.96
C GLU A 59 -21.19 -1.86 -5.71
N LYS A 60 -22.37 -2.20 -5.16
CA LYS A 60 -23.66 -1.76 -5.72
C LYS A 60 -23.99 -0.28 -5.46
N ARG A 61 -23.25 0.42 -4.59
CA ARG A 61 -23.58 1.79 -4.13
C ARG A 61 -22.55 2.86 -4.50
N ARG A 62 -21.30 2.50 -4.81
CA ARG A 62 -20.29 3.48 -5.26
C ARG A 62 -19.35 2.87 -6.31
N PRO A 63 -19.17 3.52 -7.48
CA PRO A 63 -18.15 3.11 -8.44
C PRO A 63 -16.76 3.23 -7.81
N ARG A 64 -15.85 2.31 -8.15
CA ARG A 64 -14.46 2.39 -7.71
C ARG A 64 -13.74 3.46 -8.52
N ASN A 65 -13.03 4.34 -7.83
CA ASN A 65 -12.33 5.45 -8.46
C ASN A 65 -10.83 5.34 -8.20
N LEU A 66 -10.02 5.63 -9.21
CA LEU A 66 -8.59 5.79 -9.03
C LEU A 66 -8.33 7.18 -8.45
N LYS A 67 -7.87 7.23 -7.21
CA LYS A 67 -7.39 8.47 -6.58
C LYS A 67 -5.97 8.73 -7.04
N VAL A 68 -5.75 9.90 -7.65
CA VAL A 68 -4.44 10.36 -8.09
C VAL A 68 -4.13 11.69 -7.41
N PRO A 69 -3.04 11.80 -6.64
CA PRO A 69 -2.59 13.06 -6.06
C PRO A 69 -2.37 14.13 -7.12
N GLN A 70 -2.76 15.37 -6.84
CA GLN A 70 -2.69 16.48 -7.78
C GLN A 70 -1.28 16.68 -8.35
N LYS A 71 -0.25 16.48 -7.51
CA LYS A 71 1.16 16.55 -7.92
C LYS A 71 1.56 15.53 -8.97
N TYR A 72 0.87 14.37 -9.05
CA TYR A 72 1.17 13.29 -9.99
C TYR A 72 0.33 13.32 -11.26
N VAL A 73 -0.85 13.96 -11.21
CA VAL A 73 -1.82 13.89 -12.32
C VAL A 73 -1.17 14.24 -13.65
N LYS A 74 -0.42 15.35 -13.75
CA LYS A 74 0.24 15.74 -15.01
C LYS A 74 1.69 15.30 -15.11
N SER A 75 2.42 15.26 -14.01
CA SER A 75 3.88 15.03 -14.02
C SER A 75 4.26 13.59 -14.34
N LEU A 76 3.44 12.62 -13.92
CA LEU A 76 3.69 11.19 -14.11
C LEU A 76 2.77 10.58 -15.18
N ALA A 77 1.87 11.37 -15.77
CA ALA A 77 1.03 10.83 -16.83
C ALA A 77 1.84 10.67 -18.12
N GLY A 78 1.78 9.48 -18.70
CA GLY A 78 2.56 9.11 -19.88
C GLY A 78 3.98 8.61 -19.55
N THR A 79 4.34 8.47 -18.28
CA THR A 79 5.65 7.95 -17.87
C THR A 79 5.55 6.51 -17.38
N ASP A 80 6.68 5.81 -17.38
CA ASP A 80 6.79 4.45 -16.84
C ASP A 80 6.51 4.44 -15.33
N GLU A 81 6.93 5.48 -14.60
CA GLU A 81 6.60 5.68 -13.18
C GLU A 81 5.10 5.77 -12.94
N GLY A 82 4.37 6.54 -13.76
CA GLY A 82 2.93 6.63 -13.66
C GLY A 82 2.25 5.31 -13.95
N THR A 83 2.77 4.58 -14.95
CA THR A 83 2.29 3.24 -15.32
C THR A 83 2.47 2.26 -14.16
N TRP A 84 3.64 2.27 -13.52
CA TRP A 84 3.93 1.45 -12.35
C TRP A 84 3.00 1.79 -11.18
N ARG A 85 2.80 3.08 -10.87
CA ARG A 85 1.91 3.52 -9.78
C ARG A 85 0.45 3.15 -10.03
N ALA A 86 -0.02 3.27 -11.28
CA ALA A 86 -1.37 2.85 -11.67
C ALA A 86 -1.55 1.34 -11.51
N ALA A 87 -0.61 0.54 -12.04
CA ALA A 87 -0.64 -0.91 -11.94
C ALA A 87 -0.57 -1.38 -10.48
N HIS A 88 0.28 -0.77 -9.66
CA HIS A 88 0.37 -1.05 -8.23
C HIS A 88 -0.95 -0.77 -7.51
N ALA A 89 -1.58 0.38 -7.77
CA ALA A 89 -2.87 0.74 -7.18
C ALA A 89 -3.98 -0.24 -7.55
N VAL A 90 -4.01 -0.68 -8.80
CA VAL A 90 -4.95 -1.68 -9.31
C VAL A 90 -4.71 -3.05 -8.68
N ALA A 91 -3.45 -3.50 -8.62
CA ALA A 91 -3.07 -4.76 -7.99
C ALA A 91 -3.40 -4.76 -6.49
N ALA A 92 -3.19 -3.65 -5.79
CA ALA A 92 -3.54 -3.52 -4.37
C ALA A 92 -5.08 -3.58 -4.16
N SER A 93 -5.86 -3.12 -5.12
CA SER A 93 -7.34 -3.03 -5.04
C SER A 93 -8.07 -4.38 -4.98
N ARG A 94 -7.40 -5.47 -5.37
CA ARG A 94 -7.93 -6.85 -5.29
C ARG A 94 -8.19 -7.27 -3.84
N TRP A 95 -7.43 -6.71 -2.91
CA TRP A 95 -7.53 -7.01 -1.50
C TRP A 95 -8.57 -6.13 -0.84
N SER A 96 -9.50 -6.73 -0.09
CA SER A 96 -10.45 -5.95 0.70
C SER A 96 -9.69 -5.14 1.75
N THR A 97 -9.62 -3.82 1.56
CA THR A 97 -8.99 -2.91 2.50
C THR A 97 -9.89 -2.78 3.73
N ARG A 98 -9.88 -3.77 4.63
CA ARG A 98 -10.53 -3.67 5.96
C ARG A 98 -9.70 -2.78 6.90
N ARG A 99 -9.04 -1.75 6.34
CA ARG A 99 -7.93 -1.01 6.97
C ARG A 99 -8.42 0.08 7.91
N ASP A 100 -9.64 0.58 7.69
CA ASP A 100 -10.14 1.74 8.44
C ASP A 100 -10.67 1.37 9.83
N SER A 101 -11.15 0.14 10.04
CA SER A 101 -11.73 -0.29 11.34
C SER A 101 -10.73 -0.98 12.28
N ILE A 102 -9.61 -1.46 11.75
CA ILE A 102 -8.59 -2.21 12.52
C ILE A 102 -7.90 -1.34 13.58
N PRO A 103 -7.36 -0.13 13.27
CA PRO A 103 -6.68 0.69 14.28
C PRO A 103 -7.64 1.07 15.42
N THR A 104 -8.88 1.42 15.10
CA THR A 104 -9.91 1.73 16.10
C THR A 104 -10.20 0.55 17.02
N PHE A 105 -10.35 -0.67 16.48
CA PHE A 105 -10.61 -1.85 17.28
C PHE A 105 -9.42 -2.23 18.17
N THR A 106 -8.18 -2.12 17.65
CA THR A 106 -6.98 -2.34 18.46
C THR A 106 -6.85 -1.31 19.58
N ILE A 107 -7.13 -0.02 19.30
CA ILE A 107 -7.09 1.04 20.32
C ILE A 107 -8.14 0.76 21.39
N LEU A 108 -9.38 0.44 21.00
CA LEU A 108 -10.45 0.11 21.95
C LEU A 108 -10.10 -1.08 22.85
N LEU A 109 -9.54 -2.15 22.29
CA LEU A 109 -9.10 -3.30 23.07
C LEU A 109 -7.96 -2.96 24.03
N THR A 110 -7.00 -2.14 23.60
CA THR A 110 -5.90 -1.69 24.49
C THR A 110 -6.41 -0.79 25.62
N VAL A 111 -7.35 0.12 25.33
CA VAL A 111 -7.99 0.96 26.34
C VAL A 111 -8.78 0.09 27.32
N MET A 112 -9.53 -0.89 26.81
CA MET A 112 -10.27 -1.84 27.66
C MET A 112 -9.33 -2.65 28.57
N ALA A 113 -8.21 -3.15 28.03
CA ALA A 113 -7.20 -3.84 28.84
C ALA A 113 -6.63 -2.94 29.95
N LEU A 114 -6.36 -1.67 29.63
CA LEU A 114 -5.85 -0.69 30.58
C LEU A 114 -6.88 -0.36 31.67
N SER A 115 -8.15 -0.19 31.31
CA SER A 115 -9.24 0.06 32.27
C SER A 115 -9.47 -1.12 33.22
N ILE A 116 -9.33 -2.36 32.74
CA ILE A 116 -9.44 -3.56 33.59
C ILE A 116 -8.24 -3.64 34.56
N ALA A 117 -7.03 -3.31 34.09
CA ALA A 117 -5.84 -3.30 34.94
C ALA A 117 -5.90 -2.21 36.04
N THR A 118 -6.41 -1.02 35.73
CA THR A 118 -6.51 0.07 36.71
C THR A 118 -7.59 -0.20 37.77
N THR A 119 -8.76 -0.71 37.37
CA THR A 119 -9.86 -1.04 38.30
C THR A 119 -9.52 -2.19 39.26
N THR A 120 -8.73 -3.16 38.81
CA THR A 120 -8.29 -4.30 39.63
C THR A 120 -7.15 -3.96 40.58
N SER A 121 -6.40 -2.90 40.30
CA SER A 121 -5.38 -2.35 41.21
C SER A 121 -5.97 -1.51 42.36
N ALA A 122 -7.21 -1.04 42.20
CA ALA A 122 -7.86 -0.09 43.10
C ALA A 122 -8.90 -0.71 44.06
N GLY A 123 -9.24 -2.00 43.96
CA GLY A 123 -10.31 -2.62 44.76
C GLY A 123 -10.10 -4.10 45.08
N SER A 124 -10.73 -4.56 46.17
CA SER A 124 -10.70 -5.91 46.76
C SER A 124 -11.54 -6.97 46.01
N ILE A 125 -11.60 -6.89 44.68
CA ILE A 125 -12.28 -7.84 43.78
C ILE A 125 -11.22 -8.85 43.27
N PRO A 126 -11.54 -10.13 42.98
CA PRO A 126 -10.54 -11.16 42.62
C PRO A 126 -9.61 -10.70 41.50
N THR A 127 -8.42 -10.30 41.93
CA THR A 127 -7.36 -9.66 41.15
C THR A 127 -6.95 -10.49 39.95
N ILE A 128 -6.91 -11.82 40.11
CA ILE A 128 -6.46 -12.77 39.08
C ILE A 128 -7.35 -12.73 37.83
N ALA A 129 -8.68 -12.73 37.98
CA ALA A 129 -9.59 -12.75 36.84
C ALA A 129 -9.49 -11.48 35.98
N GLY A 130 -9.29 -10.33 36.63
CA GLY A 130 -9.07 -9.05 35.95
C GLY A 130 -7.75 -8.97 35.19
N TRP A 131 -6.65 -9.44 35.79
CA TRP A 131 -5.37 -9.54 35.09
C TRP A 131 -5.42 -10.48 33.88
N ILE A 132 -6.12 -11.61 34.01
CA ILE A 132 -6.35 -12.54 32.88
C ILE A 132 -7.13 -11.84 31.76
N ALA A 133 -8.21 -11.13 32.09
CA ALA A 133 -9.01 -10.41 31.11
C ALA A 133 -8.21 -9.28 30.42
N ALA A 134 -7.41 -8.52 31.17
CA ALA A 134 -6.53 -7.49 30.61
C ALA A 134 -5.47 -8.10 29.68
N ALA A 135 -4.83 -9.19 30.09
CA ALA A 135 -3.85 -9.91 29.28
C ALA A 135 -4.47 -10.47 27.99
N ALA A 136 -5.68 -11.04 28.07
CA ALA A 136 -6.40 -11.54 26.90
C ALA A 136 -6.73 -10.42 25.90
N CYS A 137 -7.22 -9.27 26.39
CA CYS A 137 -7.53 -8.12 25.54
C CYS A 137 -6.28 -7.54 24.86
N ALA A 138 -5.18 -7.43 25.60
CA ALA A 138 -3.89 -7.01 25.05
C ALA A 138 -3.36 -8.01 24.01
N ALA A 139 -3.44 -9.31 24.28
CA ALA A 139 -3.02 -10.36 23.34
C ALA A 139 -3.82 -10.34 22.04
N ILE A 140 -5.15 -10.17 22.12
CA ILE A 140 -6.02 -10.05 20.94
C ILE A 140 -5.69 -8.79 20.15
N ALA A 141 -5.46 -7.65 20.81
CA ALA A 141 -5.07 -6.41 20.13
C ALA A 141 -3.75 -6.59 19.37
N VAL A 142 -2.74 -7.22 20.00
CA VAL A 142 -1.45 -7.52 19.37
C VAL A 142 -1.62 -8.50 18.21
N ALA A 143 -2.40 -9.56 18.37
CA ALA A 143 -2.65 -10.54 17.30
C ALA A 143 -3.30 -9.88 16.06
N ILE A 144 -4.29 -9.02 16.27
CA ILE A 144 -4.95 -8.26 15.19
C ILE A 144 -3.96 -7.28 14.52
N ALA A 145 -3.15 -6.56 15.32
CA ALA A 145 -2.13 -5.65 14.80
C ALA A 145 -1.07 -6.39 13.97
N VAL A 146 -0.58 -7.53 14.45
CA VAL A 146 0.40 -8.35 13.73
C VAL A 146 -0.21 -8.93 12.45
N HIS A 147 -1.43 -9.46 12.53
CA HIS A 147 -2.11 -10.01 11.36
C HIS A 147 -2.33 -8.95 10.29
N SER A 148 -2.85 -7.78 10.67
CA SER A 148 -3.08 -6.67 9.74
C SER A 148 -1.78 -6.15 9.10
N ARG A 149 -0.68 -6.09 9.87
CA ARG A 149 0.63 -5.72 9.34
C ARG A 149 1.13 -6.77 8.33
N ARG A 150 1.02 -8.07 8.66
CA ARG A 150 1.39 -9.15 7.73
C ARG A 150 0.58 -9.09 6.45
N SER A 151 -0.74 -8.93 6.55
CA SER A 151 -1.60 -8.75 5.39
C SER A 151 -1.17 -7.55 4.56
N ALA A 152 -0.94 -6.39 5.18
CA ALA A 152 -0.47 -5.21 4.45
C ALA A 152 0.83 -5.50 3.69
N VAL A 153 1.81 -6.17 4.32
CA VAL A 153 3.09 -6.53 3.67
C VAL A 153 2.86 -7.43 2.47
N THR A 154 2.03 -8.46 2.60
CA THR A 154 1.70 -9.35 1.48
C THR A 154 0.99 -8.61 0.34
N ILE A 155 0.11 -7.66 0.66
CA ILE A 155 -0.58 -6.83 -0.32
C ILE A 155 0.45 -6.04 -1.13
N VAL A 156 1.33 -5.30 -0.44
CA VAL A 156 2.35 -4.45 -1.07
C VAL A 156 3.33 -5.27 -1.90
N GLN A 157 3.83 -6.39 -1.37
CA GLN A 157 4.77 -7.25 -2.10
C GLN A 157 4.16 -7.80 -3.39
N THR A 158 2.92 -8.27 -3.31
CA THR A 158 2.26 -8.83 -4.48
C THR A 158 1.85 -7.76 -5.48
N SER A 159 1.49 -6.55 -5.03
CA SER A 159 1.23 -5.43 -5.95
C SER A 159 2.51 -4.92 -6.61
N ASP A 160 3.63 -4.89 -5.89
CA ASP A 160 4.95 -4.53 -6.42
C ASP A 160 5.39 -5.46 -7.54
N GLN A 161 5.22 -6.77 -7.35
CA GLN A 161 5.55 -7.76 -8.38
C GLN A 161 4.69 -7.59 -9.63
N GLN A 162 3.39 -7.36 -9.49
CA GLN A 162 2.49 -7.16 -10.62
C GLN A 162 2.79 -5.84 -11.35
N ALA A 163 3.03 -4.76 -10.60
CA ALA A 163 3.38 -3.47 -11.17
C ALA A 163 4.70 -3.53 -11.95
N THR A 164 5.70 -4.22 -11.39
CA THR A 164 7.01 -4.43 -12.03
C THR A 164 6.91 -5.32 -13.27
N ARG A 165 6.04 -6.34 -13.26
CA ARG A 165 5.76 -7.14 -14.47
C ARG A 165 5.13 -6.34 -15.61
N ILE A 166 4.32 -5.33 -15.28
CA ILE A 166 3.60 -4.52 -16.27
C ILE A 166 4.45 -3.34 -16.78
N ALA A 167 5.14 -2.64 -15.88
CA ALA A 167 5.88 -1.41 -16.20
C ALA A 167 7.41 -1.58 -16.29
N GLY A 168 7.94 -2.74 -15.88
CA GLY A 168 9.38 -3.01 -15.85
C GLY A 168 10.07 -2.61 -14.54
N ILE A 169 11.31 -3.09 -14.38
CA ILE A 169 12.13 -2.85 -13.18
C ILE A 169 12.66 -1.42 -13.12
N ASP A 170 12.92 -0.78 -14.26
CA ASP A 170 13.43 0.60 -14.29
C ASP A 170 12.37 1.60 -13.80
N ALA A 171 11.10 1.35 -14.11
CA ALA A 171 9.97 2.09 -13.53
C ALA A 171 9.90 1.92 -12.01
N ALA A 172 10.12 0.70 -11.51
CA ALA A 172 10.15 0.42 -10.07
C ALA A 172 11.31 1.13 -9.38
N ARG A 173 12.50 1.19 -10.00
CA ARG A 173 13.65 1.95 -9.49
C ARG A 173 13.34 3.44 -9.42
N ALA A 174 12.73 4.01 -10.45
CA ALA A 174 12.35 5.42 -10.44
C ALA A 174 11.33 5.75 -9.34
N VAL A 175 10.37 4.85 -9.07
CA VAL A 175 9.37 5.07 -8.02
C VAL A 175 9.91 4.81 -6.60
N LEU A 176 10.76 3.79 -6.41
CA LEU A 176 11.19 3.31 -5.10
C LEU A 176 12.60 3.78 -4.69
N GLY A 177 13.42 4.23 -5.66
CA GLY A 177 14.81 4.62 -5.47
C GLY A 177 15.01 6.02 -4.89
N ASP A 178 14.04 6.92 -5.07
CA ASP A 178 14.24 8.35 -4.85
C ASP A 178 13.97 8.85 -3.42
N ASN A 179 13.69 7.95 -2.47
CA ASN A 179 13.46 8.32 -1.07
C ASN A 179 14.75 8.21 -0.25
N GLU A 180 15.73 9.02 -0.62
CA GLU A 180 16.96 9.24 0.13
C GLU A 180 16.83 10.47 1.03
N ASP A 181 15.80 10.50 1.88
CA ASP A 181 15.86 11.38 3.03
C ASP A 181 16.95 10.82 3.96
N GLN A 182 18.15 11.39 3.86
CA GLN A 182 19.18 11.29 4.88
C GLN A 182 18.58 11.82 6.18
N GLU A 183 18.00 10.94 6.97
CA GLU A 183 17.46 11.22 8.29
C GLU A 183 18.62 11.48 9.26
N LEU A 184 19.22 12.67 9.16
CA LEU A 184 20.43 13.12 9.87
C LEU A 184 20.30 13.14 11.40
N TYR A 185 19.14 12.77 11.97
CA TYR A 185 18.86 12.81 13.41
C TYR A 185 18.01 11.63 13.90
N LYS A 186 18.39 10.39 13.58
CA LYS A 186 17.75 9.20 14.16
C LYS A 186 18.70 8.41 15.05
N THR A 187 18.20 7.99 16.21
CA THR A 187 18.93 7.07 17.10
C THR A 187 19.19 5.74 16.38
N ALA A 188 20.26 5.03 16.78
CA ALA A 188 20.62 3.72 16.21
C ALA A 188 19.43 2.73 16.21
N LEU A 189 18.52 2.83 17.19
CA LEU A 189 17.29 2.03 17.24
C LEU A 189 16.32 2.35 16.09
N HIS A 190 16.16 3.62 15.73
CA HIS A 190 15.29 4.01 14.62
C HIS A 190 15.86 3.59 13.27
N GLN A 191 17.18 3.68 13.10
CA GLN A 191 17.86 3.15 11.91
C GLN A 191 17.71 1.62 11.83
N TRP A 192 18.01 0.91 12.92
CA TRP A 192 17.86 -0.55 13.01
C TRP A 192 16.42 -1.02 12.71
N ARG A 193 15.40 -0.28 13.19
CA ARG A 193 13.99 -0.57 12.89
C ARG A 193 13.66 -0.27 11.42
N ALA A 194 14.15 0.84 10.88
CA ALA A 194 13.88 1.25 9.51
C ALA A 194 14.52 0.30 8.49
N GLU A 195 15.70 -0.25 8.78
CA GLU A 195 16.35 -1.28 7.96
C GLU A 195 15.54 -2.57 7.90
N ARG A 196 14.87 -2.94 8.99
CA ARG A 196 14.06 -4.15 9.07
C ARG A 196 12.61 -3.96 8.61
N ASP A 197 12.21 -2.76 8.20
CA ASP A 197 10.84 -2.53 7.77
C ASP A 197 10.63 -3.03 6.34
N PRO A 198 9.82 -4.10 6.11
CA PRO A 198 9.64 -4.68 4.78
C PRO A 198 8.92 -3.75 3.80
N MET A 199 8.32 -2.66 4.30
CA MET A 199 7.57 -1.66 3.54
C MET A 199 8.40 -0.48 3.05
N ARG A 200 9.64 -0.35 3.53
CA ARG A 200 10.52 0.75 3.12
C ARG A 200 10.80 0.65 1.61
N PRO A 201 10.74 1.75 0.85
CA PRO A 201 10.93 1.74 -0.61
C PRO A 201 12.20 1.00 -1.04
N ARG A 202 13.34 1.27 -0.39
CA ARG A 202 14.61 0.57 -0.64
C ARG A 202 14.51 -0.95 -0.45
N ASN A 203 13.92 -1.41 0.66
CA ASN A 203 13.76 -2.84 0.95
C ASN A 203 12.78 -3.53 -0.02
N ARG A 204 11.80 -2.78 -0.54
CA ARG A 204 10.89 -3.27 -1.59
C ARG A 204 11.63 -3.42 -2.91
N LEU A 205 12.45 -2.43 -3.28
CA LEU A 205 13.25 -2.45 -4.50
C LEU A 205 14.26 -3.60 -4.50
N THR A 206 15.07 -3.72 -3.45
CA THR A 206 16.06 -4.81 -3.33
C THR A 206 15.41 -6.18 -3.50
N ARG A 207 14.23 -6.39 -2.89
CA ARG A 207 13.49 -7.65 -3.03
C ARG A 207 13.02 -7.90 -4.46
N LEU A 208 12.58 -6.86 -5.18
CA LEU A 208 12.20 -6.99 -6.59
C LEU A 208 13.40 -7.38 -7.45
N GLU A 209 14.55 -6.75 -7.22
CA GLU A 209 15.79 -7.06 -7.93
C GLU A 209 16.28 -8.49 -7.65
N GLU A 210 16.25 -8.92 -6.39
CA GLU A 210 16.56 -10.31 -6.01
C GLU A 210 15.60 -11.30 -6.66
N SER A 211 14.30 -11.00 -6.70
CA SER A 211 13.30 -11.89 -7.31
C SER A 211 13.47 -12.04 -8.83
N LEU A 212 13.97 -11.01 -9.50
CA LEU A 212 14.27 -11.05 -10.93
C LEU A 212 15.58 -11.77 -11.21
N ALA A 213 16.62 -11.56 -10.39
CA ALA A 213 17.89 -12.25 -10.51
C ALA A 213 17.76 -13.77 -10.28
N GLY A 214 16.93 -14.17 -9.31
CA GLY A 214 16.62 -15.59 -9.07
C GLY A 214 15.88 -16.25 -10.24
N ALA A 215 14.94 -15.53 -10.86
CA ALA A 215 14.21 -16.04 -12.04
C ALA A 215 15.13 -16.24 -13.26
N SER A 216 16.14 -15.38 -13.44
CA SER A 216 17.13 -15.53 -14.52
C SER A 216 18.18 -16.62 -14.29
N ALA A 217 18.27 -17.18 -13.08
CA ALA A 217 19.21 -18.25 -12.75
C ALA A 217 18.59 -19.66 -12.89
N GLU A 218 17.27 -19.75 -13.05
CA GLU A 218 16.52 -21.00 -13.24
C GLU A 218 16.16 -21.28 -14.71
N GLU A 219 16.48 -20.36 -15.63
CA GLU A 219 16.44 -20.55 -17.10
C GLU A 219 17.80 -20.97 -17.67
#